data_AF-A0A0A6CXR3-F1
#
_entry.id   AF-A0A0A6CXR3-F1
#
_cell.length_a   1.000
_cell.length_b   1.000
_cell.length_c   1.000
_cell.angle_alpha   90.00
_cell.angle_beta   90.00
_cell.angle_gamma   90.00
#
_symmetry.space_group_name_H-M   'P 1'
#
loop_
_entity.id
_entity.type
_entity.pdbx_description
1 polymer ?
#
loop_
_entity_poly.entity_id
_entity_poly.type
_entity_poly.pdbx_seq_one_letter_code
_entity_poly.pdbx_strand_id
1 'polypeptide(L)'
;MLPKLYHQWIDWVGDGTGLPDTILHIHAGMALLMIARLITRRSFGTFIPWTVVAAGEAFNEIMDRLNYGSWRWDDTLVDVANTMFWPTVICLGVRLRPIIGKRGR
;
A
#
# COMPACT_ATOMS: atom_id res chain seq x y z
N MET A 1 -20.79 11.86 5.12
CA MET A 1 -20.73 10.84 4.04
C MET A 1 -19.41 10.09 4.18
N LEU A 2 -19.39 8.79 3.90
CA LEU A 2 -18.24 7.91 4.18
C LEU A 2 -16.90 8.37 3.57
N PRO A 3 -16.84 8.88 2.31
CA PRO A 3 -15.59 9.40 1.73
C PRO A 3 -15.01 10.59 2.49
N LYS A 4 -15.86 11.53 2.94
CA LYS A 4 -15.41 12.70 3.71
C LYS A 4 -14.83 12.33 5.07
N LEU A 5 -15.46 11.36 5.75
CA LEU A 5 -14.98 10.89 7.05
C LEU A 5 -13.63 10.16 6.91
N TYR A 6 -13.48 9.38 5.83
CA TYR A 6 -12.22 8.73 5.50
C TYR A 6 -11.10 9.75 5.25
N HIS A 7 -11.38 10.77 4.43
CA HIS A 7 -10.41 11.81 4.13
C HIS A 7 -9.99 12.60 5.38
N GLN A 8 -10.95 12.98 6.23
CA GLN A 8 -10.68 13.62 7.53
C GLN A 8 -9.78 12.76 8.45
N TRP A 9 -9.94 11.44 8.39
CA TRP A 9 -9.10 10.54 9.17
C TRP A 9 -7.68 10.47 8.61
N ILE A 10 -7.51 10.42 7.29
CA ILE A 10 -6.19 10.49 6.65
C ILE A 10 -5.49 11.81 6.99
N ASP A 11 -6.20 12.95 6.84
CA ASP A 11 -5.67 14.27 7.17
C ASP A 11 -5.21 14.32 8.63
N TRP A 12 -6.00 13.78 9.56
CA TRP A 12 -5.62 13.69 10.97
C TRP A 12 -4.35 12.85 11.22
N VAL A 13 -4.20 11.73 10.49
CA VAL A 13 -2.97 10.92 10.55
C VAL A 13 -1.78 11.71 9.99
N GLY A 14 -1.97 12.41 8.87
CA GLY A 14 -0.94 13.26 8.28
C GLY A 14 -0.49 14.37 9.22
N ASP A 15 -1.43 15.16 9.71
CA ASP A 15 -1.19 16.25 10.66
C ASP A 15 -0.53 15.76 11.95
N GLY A 16 -0.95 14.59 12.45
CA GLY A 16 -0.38 14.00 13.66
C GLY A 16 1.06 13.52 13.50
N THR A 17 1.49 13.20 12.28
CA THR A 17 2.88 12.77 11.99
C THR A 17 3.78 13.91 11.53
N GLY A 18 3.22 14.95 10.92
CA GLY A 18 3.96 16.03 10.28
C GLY A 18 4.78 15.57 9.05
N LEU A 19 4.54 14.36 8.57
CA LEU A 19 5.23 13.81 7.40
C LEU A 19 4.56 14.30 6.11
N PRO A 20 5.34 14.54 5.05
CA PRO A 20 4.78 14.72 3.72
C PRO A 20 3.92 13.53 3.32
N ASP A 21 2.82 13.82 2.63
CA ASP A 21 1.86 12.83 2.15
C ASP A 21 2.51 11.66 1.36
N THR A 22 3.41 11.98 0.43
CA THR A 22 4.25 11.00 -0.28
C THR A 22 4.99 10.02 0.65
N ILE A 23 5.49 10.49 1.80
CA ILE A 23 6.18 9.62 2.76
C ILE A 23 5.18 8.69 3.46
N LEU A 24 3.97 9.17 3.73
CA LEU A 24 2.90 8.36 4.31
C LEU A 24 2.48 7.23 3.37
N HIS A 25 2.35 7.49 2.07
CA HIS A 25 2.04 6.46 1.07
C HIS A 25 3.09 5.33 1.06
N ILE A 26 4.38 5.67 1.11
CA ILE A 26 5.46 4.68 1.19
C ILE A 26 5.31 3.82 2.46
N HIS A 27 5.09 4.46 3.63
CA HIS A 27 4.95 3.74 4.89
C HIS A 27 3.67 2.91 4.95
N ALA A 28 2.56 3.43 4.42
CA ALA A 28 1.28 2.74 4.35
C ALA A 28 1.39 1.48 3.50
N GLY A 29 1.99 1.56 2.30
CA GLY A 29 2.21 0.39 1.44
C GLY A 29 3.06 -0.69 2.12
N MET A 30 4.12 -0.29 2.81
CA MET A 30 4.99 -1.21 3.54
C MET A 30 4.31 -1.82 4.77
N ALA A 31 3.58 -1.03 5.56
CA ALA A 31 2.83 -1.50 6.71
C ALA A 31 1.73 -2.49 6.29
N LEU A 32 1.00 -2.17 5.21
CA LEU A 32 -0.04 -3.03 4.67
C LEU A 32 0.53 -4.35 4.15
N LEU A 33 1.71 -4.33 3.49
CA LEU A 33 2.42 -5.54 3.07
C LEU A 33 2.79 -6.43 4.27
N MET A 34 3.31 -5.83 5.33
CA MET A 34 3.67 -6.52 6.58
C MET A 34 2.45 -7.17 7.23
N ILE A 35 1.37 -6.41 7.39
CA ILE A 35 0.11 -6.89 7.98
C ILE A 35 -0.47 -8.03 7.13
N ALA A 36 -0.51 -7.85 5.80
CA ALA A 36 -1.00 -8.86 4.88
C ALA A 36 -0.19 -10.16 5.00
N ARG A 37 1.15 -10.07 5.11
CA ARG A 37 1.98 -11.24 5.39
C ARG A 37 1.62 -11.90 6.71
N LEU A 38 1.45 -11.14 7.80
CA LEU A 38 1.16 -11.71 9.12
C LEU A 38 -0.19 -12.44 9.14
N ILE A 39 -1.22 -11.85 8.54
CA ILE A 39 -2.57 -12.41 8.48
C ILE A 39 -2.61 -13.63 7.56
N THR A 40 -2.12 -13.49 6.33
CA THR A 40 -2.18 -14.58 5.33
C THR A 40 -1.14 -15.67 5.59
N ARG A 41 -0.11 -15.37 6.38
CA ARG A 41 1.06 -16.22 6.67
C ARG A 41 1.80 -16.65 5.40
N ARG A 42 1.58 -15.94 4.28
CA ARG A 42 2.21 -16.21 3.00
C ARG A 42 3.53 -15.44 2.87
N SER A 43 4.47 -16.01 2.12
CA SER A 43 5.74 -15.34 1.84
C SER A 43 5.53 -14.06 1.04
N PHE A 44 6.40 -13.06 1.24
CA PHE A 44 6.42 -11.84 0.44
C PHE A 44 6.63 -12.11 -1.06
N GLY A 45 7.27 -13.22 -1.44
CA GLY A 45 7.45 -13.60 -2.85
C GLY A 45 6.20 -14.19 -3.51
N THR A 46 5.11 -14.38 -2.74
CA THR A 46 3.79 -14.71 -3.31
C THR A 46 3.07 -13.42 -3.67
N PHE A 47 2.19 -13.48 -4.67
CA PHE A 47 1.37 -12.33 -5.02
C PHE A 47 0.30 -12.00 -3.96
N ILE A 48 0.10 -12.84 -2.93
CA ILE A 48 -0.99 -12.66 -1.96
C ILE A 48 -0.81 -11.37 -1.13
N PRO A 49 0.30 -11.17 -0.38
CA PRO A 49 0.50 -9.90 0.33
C PRO A 49 0.52 -8.69 -0.60
N TRP A 50 1.10 -8.83 -1.80
CA TRP A 50 1.15 -7.77 -2.81
C TRP A 50 -0.25 -7.36 -3.29
N THR A 51 -1.14 -8.33 -3.57
CA THR A 51 -2.52 -8.03 -3.99
C THR A 51 -3.33 -7.31 -2.91
N VAL A 52 -3.03 -7.56 -1.63
CA VAL A 52 -3.67 -6.84 -0.53
C VAL A 52 -3.25 -5.36 -0.54
N VAL A 53 -1.97 -5.07 -0.79
CA VAL A 53 -1.51 -3.68 -0.94
C VAL A 53 -2.18 -3.01 -2.13
N ALA A 54 -2.18 -3.68 -3.29
CA ALA A 54 -2.84 -3.16 -4.50
C ALA A 54 -4.33 -2.88 -4.28
N ALA A 55 -5.03 -3.74 -3.54
CA ALA A 55 -6.43 -3.54 -3.21
C ALA A 55 -6.64 -2.37 -2.23
N GLY A 56 -5.75 -2.21 -1.25
CA GLY A 56 -5.79 -1.08 -0.32
C GLY A 56 -5.57 0.27 -1.01
N GLU A 57 -4.58 0.34 -1.90
CA GLU A 57 -4.31 1.53 -2.71
C GLU A 57 -5.47 1.85 -3.65
N ALA A 58 -5.99 0.86 -4.37
CA ALA A 58 -7.17 1.06 -5.22
C ALA A 58 -8.39 1.55 -4.41
N PHE A 59 -8.55 1.07 -3.18
CA PHE A 59 -9.60 1.56 -2.29
C PHE A 59 -9.37 3.02 -1.89
N ASN A 60 -8.13 3.41 -1.55
CA ASN A 60 -7.76 4.79 -1.24
C ASN A 60 -8.17 5.73 -2.39
N GLU A 61 -7.71 5.43 -3.60
CA GLU A 61 -7.98 6.22 -4.80
C GLU A 61 -9.47 6.31 -5.15
N ILE A 62 -10.23 5.24 -4.91
CA ILE A 62 -11.69 5.28 -5.09
C ILE A 62 -12.33 6.22 -4.07
N MET A 63 -11.86 6.24 -2.81
CA MET A 63 -12.37 7.17 -1.80
C MET A 63 -12.04 8.62 -2.16
N ASP A 64 -10.84 8.89 -2.66
CA ASP A 64 -10.45 10.23 -3.08
C ASP A 64 -11.23 10.71 -4.29
N ARG A 65 -11.42 9.85 -5.30
CA ARG A 65 -12.33 10.16 -6.40
C ARG A 65 -13.74 10.49 -5.92
N LEU A 66 -14.28 9.74 -4.97
CA LEU A 66 -15.62 9.98 -4.45
C LEU A 66 -15.68 11.26 -3.61
N ASN A 67 -14.58 11.66 -2.96
CA ASN A 67 -14.48 12.88 -2.18
C ASN A 67 -14.35 14.13 -3.07
N TYR A 68 -13.47 14.08 -4.07
CA TYR A 68 -13.20 15.18 -5.01
C TYR A 68 -14.17 15.24 -6.19
N GLY A 69 -14.91 14.17 -6.47
CA GLY A 69 -15.85 14.05 -7.59
C GLY A 69 -15.17 13.88 -8.96
N SER A 70 -13.84 13.78 -9.01
CA SER A 70 -13.04 13.62 -10.24
C SER A 70 -11.78 12.81 -9.97
N TRP A 71 -11.20 12.24 -11.02
CA TRP A 71 -9.88 11.60 -10.96
C TRP A 71 -8.79 12.67 -11.05
N ARG A 72 -7.88 12.69 -10.07
CA ARG A 72 -6.70 13.56 -10.06
C ARG A 72 -5.48 12.76 -10.49
N TRP A 73 -5.41 12.44 -11.78
CA TRP A 73 -4.46 11.47 -12.32
C TRP A 73 -3.00 11.73 -11.95
N ASP A 74 -2.57 13.00 -11.88
CA ASP A 74 -1.20 13.33 -11.51
C ASP A 74 -0.89 12.93 -10.06
N ASP A 75 -1.82 13.16 -9.13
CA ASP A 75 -1.69 12.77 -7.72
C ASP A 75 -1.83 11.24 -7.59
N THR A 76 -2.91 10.68 -8.14
CA THR A 76 -3.18 9.22 -8.16
C THR A 76 -1.99 8.40 -8.66
N LEU A 77 -1.31 8.85 -9.73
CA LEU A 77 -0.17 8.11 -10.28
C LEU A 77 1.03 8.14 -9.32
N VAL A 78 1.26 9.28 -8.67
CA VAL A 78 2.34 9.44 -7.68
C VAL A 78 2.04 8.61 -6.43
N ASP A 79 0.80 8.60 -5.96
CA ASP A 79 0.37 7.84 -4.77
C ASP A 79 0.47 6.34 -5.01
N VAL A 80 -0.05 5.87 -6.15
CA VAL A 80 0.07 4.46 -6.57
C VAL A 80 1.54 4.07 -6.70
N ALA A 81 2.38 4.93 -7.30
CA ALA A 81 3.81 4.66 -7.44
C ALA A 81 4.49 4.54 -6.06
N ASN A 82 4.24 5.49 -5.16
CA ASN A 82 4.82 5.52 -3.81
C ASN A 82 4.36 4.33 -2.96
N THR A 83 3.08 3.98 -3.02
CA THR A 83 2.53 2.83 -2.27
C THR A 83 3.03 1.50 -2.83
N MET A 84 3.09 1.34 -4.16
CA MET A 84 3.33 0.03 -4.79
C MET A 84 4.79 -0.28 -5.13
N PHE A 85 5.68 0.72 -5.22
CA PHE A 85 7.05 0.51 -5.68
C PHE A 85 7.80 -0.51 -4.83
N TRP A 86 7.97 -0.26 -3.52
CA TRP A 86 8.71 -1.16 -2.64
C TRP A 86 8.03 -2.53 -2.45
N PRO A 87 6.69 -2.62 -2.27
CA PRO A 87 6.01 -3.90 -2.27
C PRO A 87 6.26 -4.73 -3.52
N THR A 88 6.33 -4.10 -4.70
CA THR A 88 6.64 -4.77 -5.97
C THR A 88 8.09 -5.23 -6.01
N VAL A 89 9.04 -4.36 -5.65
CA VAL A 89 10.48 -4.68 -5.58
C VAL A 89 10.72 -5.86 -4.63
N ILE A 90 10.11 -5.85 -3.44
CA ILE A 90 10.23 -6.91 -2.45
C ILE A 90 9.59 -8.20 -2.95
N CYS A 91 8.37 -8.14 -3.50
CA CYS A 91 7.69 -9.31 -4.03
C CYS A 91 8.52 -10.00 -5.11
N LEU A 92 9.01 -9.23 -6.10
CA LEU A 92 9.86 -9.76 -7.17
C LEU A 92 11.21 -10.25 -6.64
N GLY A 93 11.87 -9.48 -5.77
CA GLY A 93 13.16 -9.85 -5.17
C GLY A 93 13.09 -11.18 -4.43
N VAL A 94 12.08 -11.36 -3.57
CA VAL A 94 11.89 -12.61 -2.81
C VAL A 94 11.43 -13.75 -3.72
N ARG A 95 10.68 -13.47 -4.78
CA ARG A 95 10.27 -14.50 -5.75
C ARG A 95 11.45 -15.01 -6.57
N LEU A 96 12.35 -14.12 -7.00
CA LEU A 96 13.56 -14.47 -7.77
C LEU A 96 14.65 -15.10 -6.90
N ARG A 97 14.75 -14.69 -5.63
CA ARG A 97 15.70 -15.19 -4.64
C ARG A 97 14.98 -15.39 -3.30
N PRO A 98 14.38 -16.57 -3.06
CA PRO A 98 13.68 -16.85 -1.81
C PRO A 98 14.61 -16.71 -0.59
N ILE A 99 14.18 -15.92 0.41
CA ILE A 99 14.96 -15.62 1.64
C ILE A 99 15.23 -16.89 2.46
N ILE A 100 14.34 -17.87 2.40
CA ILE A 100 14.52 -19.17 3.05
C ILE A 100 14.86 -20.16 1.95
N GLY A 101 16.14 -20.58 1.89
CA GLY A 101 16.57 -21.68 1.04
C GLY A 101 15.72 -22.92 1.33
N LYS A 102 15.41 -23.71 0.30
CA LYS A 102 14.71 -25.00 0.45
C LYS A 102 15.37 -25.74 1.60
N ARG A 103 14.69 -25.86 2.75
CA ARG A 103 15.16 -26.72 3.82
C ARG A 103 14.99 -28.13 3.26
N GLY A 104 16.09 -28.69 2.76
CA GLY A 104 16.11 -30.02 2.19
C GLY A 104 15.46 -31.00 3.17
N ARG A 105 14.41 -31.66 2.67
CA ARG A 105 13.96 -32.97 3.11
C ARG A 105 13.66 -33.75 1.84
#